data_AF-A0A0A0UDY6-F1
#
_entry.id   AF-A0A0A0UDY6-F1
#
_cell.length_a   1.000
_cell.length_b   1.000
_cell.length_c   1.000
_cell.angle_alpha   90.00
_cell.angle_beta   90.00
_cell.angle_gamma   90.00
#
_symmetry.space_group_name_H-M   'P 1'
#
loop_
_entity.id
_entity.type
_entity.pdbx_description
1 polymer ?
#
loop_
_entity_poly.entity_id
_entity_poly.type
_entity_poly.pdbx_seq_one_letter_code
_entity_poly.pdbx_strand_id
1 'polypeptide(L)' 'EKFGKNKSRSFQLFGSPPGQRDLLFKDSALGFLRIPSKVDSALYLGSRYLTTLKNLRE' A
#
# COMPACT_ATOMS: atom_id res chain seq x y z
N GLU A 1 2.32 -13.68 12.64
CA GLU A 1 2.49 -12.24 12.39
C GLU A 1 2.87 -11.51 13.68
N LYS A 2 3.98 -10.73 13.70
CA LYS A 2 4.54 -10.15 14.94
C LYS A 2 4.29 -8.65 15.12
N PHE A 3 4.17 -7.90 14.03
CA PHE A 3 4.21 -6.43 14.05
C PHE A 3 3.03 -5.75 13.33
N GLY A 4 1.99 -6.52 13.02
CA GLY A 4 0.76 -5.97 12.47
C GLY A 4 0.04 -5.05 13.46
N LYS A 5 -1.11 -4.54 13.04
CA LYS A 5 -1.92 -3.62 13.84
C LYS A 5 -2.22 -4.19 15.23
N ASN A 6 -1.95 -3.40 16.27
CA ASN A 6 -2.19 -3.75 17.68
C ASN A 6 -1.47 -5.03 18.18
N LYS A 7 -0.38 -5.47 17.54
CA LYS A 7 0.34 -6.71 17.93
C LYS A 7 1.51 -6.50 18.89
N SER A 8 2.24 -5.39 18.77
CA SER A 8 3.39 -5.09 19.61
C SER A 8 3.40 -3.62 20.01
N ARG A 9 3.72 -3.35 21.27
CA ARG A 9 3.89 -1.98 21.79
C ARG A 9 5.25 -1.39 21.42
N SER A 10 6.26 -2.25 21.25
CA SER A 10 7.64 -1.84 20.96
C SER A 10 7.82 -1.42 19.51
N PHE A 11 7.03 -2.00 18.59
CA PHE A 11 7.13 -1.72 17.17
C PHE A 11 5.81 -2.00 16.45
N GLN A 12 5.37 -1.07 15.61
CA GLN A 12 4.18 -1.19 14.78
C GLN A 12 4.55 -0.99 13.30
N LEU A 13 4.27 -2.00 12.45
CA LEU A 13 4.62 -1.96 11.03
C LEU A 13 3.76 -0.96 10.23
N PHE A 14 2.51 -0.75 10.67
CA PHE A 14 1.54 0.15 10.05
C PHE A 14 1.24 1.35 10.98
N GLY A 15 2.27 1.90 11.62
CA GLY A 15 2.11 3.00 12.55
C GLY A 15 3.27 3.98 12.50
N SER A 16 2.95 5.25 12.31
CA SER A 16 3.91 6.35 12.33
C SER A 16 3.97 7.02 13.72
N PRO A 17 5.15 7.55 14.15
CA PRO A 17 5.26 8.37 15.35
C PRO A 17 4.41 9.65 15.27
N PRO A 18 4.14 10.32 16.41
CA PRO A 18 3.43 11.60 16.44
C PRO A 18 4.07 12.64 15.49
N GLY A 19 3.23 13.33 14.72
CA GLY A 19 3.67 14.33 13.73
C GLY A 19 4.17 13.75 12.40
N GLN A 20 4.22 12.43 12.26
CA GLN A 20 4.56 11.73 11.02
C GLN A 20 3.36 10.91 10.55
N ARG A 21 3.33 10.58 9.25
CA ARG A 21 2.21 9.87 8.64
C ARG A 21 2.66 8.97 7.50
N ASP A 22 2.06 7.78 7.43
CA ASP A 22 2.21 6.81 6.36
C ASP A 22 3.68 6.44 6.06
N LEU A 23 4.50 6.27 7.11
CA LEU A 23 5.92 5.88 6.98
C LEU A 23 6.06 4.42 6.57
N LEU A 24 6.74 4.20 5.44
CA LEU A 24 6.92 2.90 4.76
C LEU A 24 5.63 2.31 4.21
N PHE A 25 4.59 2.23 5.05
CA PHE A 25 3.26 1.75 4.71
C PHE A 25 2.20 2.71 5.24
N LYS A 26 1.01 2.66 4.65
CA LYS A 26 -0.13 3.44 5.12
C LYS A 26 -0.47 3.06 6.56
N ASP A 27 -0.68 4.03 7.44
CA ASP A 27 -0.97 3.80 8.87
C ASP A 27 -2.30 3.06 9.09
N SER A 28 -3.21 3.19 8.13
CA SER A 28 -4.50 2.49 8.17
C SER A 28 -4.46 1.07 7.60
N ALA A 29 -3.32 0.61 7.07
CA ALA A 29 -3.19 -0.74 6.54
C ALA A 29 -3.37 -1.79 7.66
N LEU A 30 -3.96 -2.91 7.28
CA LEU A 30 -4.23 -4.03 8.19
C LEU A 30 -3.28 -5.21 7.96
N GLY A 31 -2.64 -5.25 6.79
CA GLY A 31 -1.83 -6.38 6.34
C GLY A 31 -1.51 -6.25 4.86
N PHE A 32 -1.00 -7.33 4.29
CA PHE A 32 -0.65 -7.41 2.87
C PHE A 32 -1.46 -8.51 2.19
N LEU A 33 -1.77 -8.30 0.92
CA LEU A 33 -2.27 -9.33 0.04
C LEU A 33 -1.22 -9.64 -1.03
N ARG A 34 -0.86 -10.91 -1.17
CA ARG A 34 0.10 -11.31 -2.20
C ARG A 34 -0.55 -11.21 -3.58
N ILE A 35 0.07 -10.44 -4.46
CA ILE A 35 -0.35 -10.31 -5.85
C ILE A 35 0.00 -11.63 -6.60
N PRO A 36 -0.91 -12.17 -7.45
CA PRO A 36 -0.61 -13.32 -8.28
C PRO A 36 0.61 -13.09 -9.19
N SER A 37 1.43 -14.12 -9.40
CA SER A 37 2.72 -13.99 -10.10
C SER A 37 2.64 -13.53 -11.56
N LYS A 38 1.47 -13.67 -12.20
CA LYS A 38 1.23 -13.27 -13.60
C LYS A 38 0.78 -11.82 -13.76
N VAL A 39 0.56 -11.09 -12.67
CA VAL A 39 0.07 -9.70 -12.71
C VAL A 39 1.27 -8.76 -12.88
N ASP A 40 1.34 -8.08 -14.02
CA ASP A 40 2.26 -6.98 -14.25
C ASP A 40 1.67 -5.64 -13.78
N SER A 41 2.42 -4.55 -13.97
CA SER A 41 1.98 -3.21 -13.57
C SER A 41 0.73 -2.73 -14.33
N ALA A 42 0.55 -3.13 -15.59
CA ALA A 42 -0.59 -2.73 -16.39
C ALA A 42 -1.87 -3.44 -15.93
N LEU A 43 -1.78 -4.75 -15.67
CA LEU A 43 -2.86 -5.55 -15.10
C LEU A 43 -3.23 -5.10 -13.68
N TYR A 44 -2.25 -4.70 -12.87
CA TYR A 44 -2.48 -4.18 -11.52
C TYR A 44 -3.28 -2.86 -11.52
N LEU A 45 -2.95 -1.94 -12.44
CA LEU A 45 -3.62 -0.65 -12.55
C LEU A 45 -4.98 -0.72 -13.27
N GLY A 46 -5.12 -1.65 -14.22
CA GLY A 46 -6.32 -1.81 -15.04
C GLY A 46 -6.44 -0.78 -16.16
N SER A 47 -7.16 -1.16 -17.22
CA SER A 47 -7.27 -0.38 -18.46
C SER A 47 -7.81 1.03 -18.24
N ARG A 48 -8.86 1.18 -17.43
CA ARG A 48 -9.50 2.47 -17.15
C ARG A 48 -8.52 3.48 -16.54
N TYR A 49 -7.77 3.06 -15.52
CA TYR A 49 -6.83 3.95 -14.84
C TYR A 49 -5.66 4.33 -15.75
N LEU A 50 -5.15 3.37 -16.52
CA LEU A 50 -4.10 3.64 -17.51
C LEU A 50 -4.54 4.64 -18.58
N THR A 51 -5.77 4.51 -19.10
CA THR A 51 -6.32 5.49 -20.05
C THR A 51 -6.43 6.87 -19.42
N THR A 52 -6.91 6.97 -18.17
CA THR A 52 -6.95 8.25 -17.45
C THR A 52 -5.56 8.88 -17.31
N LEU A 53 -4.52 8.10 -16.99
CA LEU A 53 -3.15 8.61 -16.89
C LEU A 53 -2.58 9.08 -18.24
N LYS A 54 -2.94 8.41 -19.34
CA LYS A 54 -2.53 8.83 -20.69
C LYS A 54 -3.17 10.17 -21.06
N ASN A 55 -4.48 10.30 -20.85
CA ASN A 55 -5.22 11.52 -21.15
C ASN A 55 -4.77 12.74 -20.33
N LEU A 56 -4.11 12.54 -19.18
CA LEU A 56 -3.55 13.63 -18.36
C LEU A 56 -2.21 14.17 -18.88
N ARG A 57 -1.56 13.46 -19.82
CA ARG A 57 -0.29 13.87 -20.42
C ARG A 57 -0.46 14.51 -21.79
N GLU A 58 -1.67 14.50 -22.32
CA GLU A 58 -2.10 15.19 -23.55
C GLU A 58 -2.64 16.58 -23.21
#